data_AF-A0A366QP94-F1
#
_entry.id   AF-A0A366QP94-F1
#
_cell.length_a   1.000
_cell.length_b   1.000
_cell.length_c   1.000
_cell.angle_alpha   90.00
_cell.angle_beta   90.00
_cell.angle_gamma   90.00
#
_symmetry.space_group_name_H-M   'P 1'
#
loop_
_entity.id
_entity.type
_entity.pdbx_description
1 polymer ?
#
loop_
_entity_poly.entity_id
_entity_poly.type
_entity_poly.pdbx_seq_one_letter_code
_entity_poly.pdbx_strand_id
1 'polypeptide(L)'
;MNEFALSLRPPVQPGRSRDHHESIDRTDNRCRSPRSLEPRDYRGFDQGRRERDGGPEILTRAVIARFTDVAHDRQPRTPIRAHNQLATEEKQKLGEWLRRSTRATDPNIRATIEDFRNYLNKIFQGWSSEGHHPSGPSSLDCSAFQTSIMVRTLKVNAPLSKVQALTAHPAHNLARIAGEPVFCSVIFNNDMDGVVFTWKDQNGYGVPYDMISFTPSAKRADIRYQAIVTYDRHELQRVGHHNSGIIGAWARHAIGAWARRGSQDDPDIDVLEPRGLLTCVFARDRVIPAGEALMEVGRRLTRDNVLSAPRAPSKSQRH
;
A
#
# COMPACT_ATOMS: atom_id res chain seq x y z
N MET A 1 -56.34 -35.80 -46.71
CA MET A 1 -56.08 -36.30 -45.35
C MET A 1 -55.31 -35.21 -44.60
N ASN A 2 -56.01 -34.59 -43.65
CA ASN A 2 -55.61 -33.88 -42.42
C ASN A 2 -54.38 -32.96 -42.47
N GLU A 3 -54.57 -31.63 -42.35
CA GLU A 3 -54.81 -30.86 -41.12
C GLU A 3 -53.56 -30.75 -40.22
N PHE A 4 -53.00 -29.54 -40.09
CA PHE A 4 -52.84 -28.89 -38.79
C PHE A 4 -52.77 -27.37 -38.97
N ALA A 5 -53.77 -26.71 -38.39
CA ALA A 5 -53.93 -25.27 -38.32
C ALA A 5 -53.07 -24.69 -37.19
N LEU A 6 -52.40 -23.56 -37.45
CA LEU A 6 -51.87 -22.68 -36.41
C LEU A 6 -52.86 -21.53 -36.17
N SER A 7 -53.44 -21.57 -34.97
CA SER A 7 -54.45 -20.68 -34.43
C SER A 7 -53.87 -19.32 -34.06
N LEU A 8 -54.47 -18.26 -34.61
CA LEU A 8 -54.34 -16.87 -34.18
C LEU A 8 -55.31 -16.59 -33.03
N ARG A 9 -54.82 -16.00 -31.93
CA ARG A 9 -55.64 -15.37 -30.87
C ARG A 9 -54.88 -14.17 -30.22
N PRO A 10 -55.60 -13.22 -29.60
CA PRO A 10 -55.63 -11.81 -30.02
C PRO A 10 -54.99 -10.85 -28.97
N PRO A 11 -55.01 -9.50 -29.16
CA PRO A 11 -54.24 -8.57 -28.32
C PRO A 11 -54.97 -8.21 -27.02
N VAL A 12 -54.21 -8.05 -25.94
CA VAL A 12 -54.68 -7.62 -24.62
C VAL A 12 -54.47 -6.11 -24.45
N GLN A 13 -55.55 -5.42 -24.09
CA GLN A 13 -55.63 -3.98 -23.81
C GLN A 13 -54.99 -3.55 -22.47
N PRO A 14 -54.68 -2.26 -22.29
CA PRO A 14 -53.99 -1.75 -21.10
C PRO A 14 -54.93 -1.56 -19.90
N GLY A 15 -54.52 -2.11 -18.75
CA GLY A 15 -55.22 -2.02 -17.47
C GLY A 15 -54.69 -0.91 -16.56
N ARG A 16 -55.58 0.05 -16.30
CA ARG A 16 -55.71 1.01 -15.19
C ARG A 16 -54.75 0.94 -13.98
N SER A 17 -54.18 2.12 -13.72
CA SER A 17 -54.15 2.88 -12.45
C SER A 17 -54.53 2.14 -11.15
N ARG A 18 -53.59 2.10 -10.21
CA ARG A 18 -53.85 2.02 -8.77
C ARG A 18 -52.92 2.93 -8.01
N ASP A 19 -53.51 3.95 -7.40
CA ASP A 19 -52.94 4.81 -6.37
C ASP A 19 -52.64 3.98 -5.13
N HIS A 20 -51.40 4.04 -4.64
CA HIS A 20 -51.05 3.64 -3.27
C HIS A 20 -50.34 4.81 -2.58
N HIS A 21 -51.14 5.48 -1.74
CA HIS A 21 -50.72 6.36 -0.67
C HIS A 21 -50.29 5.52 0.55
N GLU A 22 -49.31 6.06 1.28
CA GLU A 22 -48.92 5.74 2.68
C GLU A 22 -48.30 4.36 2.92
N SER A 23 -47.10 4.27 3.49
CA SER A 23 -46.77 4.81 4.80
C SER A 23 -45.25 4.93 4.96
N ILE A 24 -44.82 6.07 5.50
CA ILE A 24 -43.44 6.34 5.89
C ILE A 24 -43.26 5.73 7.29
N ASP A 25 -42.62 4.57 7.36
CA ASP A 25 -42.20 4.01 8.64
C ASP A 25 -40.84 4.61 9.03
N ARG A 26 -40.89 5.50 10.03
CA ARG A 26 -39.74 6.20 10.60
C ARG A 26 -39.20 5.39 11.77
N THR A 27 -38.40 4.38 11.52
CA THR A 27 -37.49 3.82 12.53
C THR A 27 -36.28 3.18 11.87
N ASP A 28 -35.17 3.91 11.75
CA ASP A 28 -33.87 3.42 12.28
C ASP A 28 -32.80 4.53 12.25
N ASN A 29 -32.72 5.30 13.33
CA ASN A 29 -31.69 6.31 13.54
C ASN A 29 -30.57 5.73 14.42
N ARG A 30 -29.80 4.76 13.90
CA ARG A 30 -28.55 4.30 14.53
C ARG A 30 -27.48 3.88 13.51
N CYS A 31 -27.00 4.83 12.73
CA CYS A 31 -25.66 4.76 12.15
C CYS A 31 -24.81 5.88 12.73
N ARG A 32 -24.08 5.55 13.81
CA ARG A 32 -22.97 6.37 14.32
C ARG A 32 -21.94 6.50 13.20
N SER A 33 -21.81 7.70 12.66
CA SER A 33 -20.70 8.07 11.79
C SER A 33 -19.37 7.84 12.52
N PRO A 34 -18.37 7.18 11.90
CA PRO A 34 -17.01 7.23 12.40
C PRO A 34 -16.53 8.67 12.29
N ARG A 35 -16.04 9.21 13.41
CA ARG A 35 -15.37 10.51 13.48
C ARG A 35 -14.36 10.61 12.34
N SER A 36 -14.51 11.66 11.55
CA SER A 36 -13.51 12.16 10.61
C SER A 36 -12.17 12.25 11.31
N LEU A 37 -11.26 11.34 10.95
CA LEU A 37 -9.83 11.54 11.19
C LEU A 37 -9.41 12.68 10.28
N GLU A 38 -9.33 13.86 10.88
CA GLU A 38 -8.67 15.03 10.28
C GLU A 38 -7.32 14.60 9.71
N PRO A 39 -7.02 14.92 8.44
CA PRO A 39 -5.71 14.67 7.88
C PRO A 39 -4.68 15.47 8.67
N ARG A 40 -3.72 14.79 9.32
CA ARG A 40 -2.50 15.46 9.75
C ARG A 40 -1.84 16.05 8.50
N ASP A 41 -1.92 17.36 8.40
CA ASP A 41 -1.16 18.20 7.50
C ASP A 41 0.31 17.72 7.46
N TYR A 42 0.70 17.06 6.37
CA TYR A 42 2.11 16.93 5.97
C TYR A 42 2.55 18.32 5.48
N ARG A 43 2.71 19.27 6.41
CA ARG A 43 3.34 20.56 6.12
C ARG A 43 4.85 20.36 6.00
N GLY A 44 5.39 20.95 4.96
CA GLY A 44 6.80 20.94 4.61
C GLY A 44 7.70 21.37 5.77
N PHE A 45 8.90 20.81 5.73
CA PHE A 45 10.03 21.17 6.57
C PHE A 45 10.34 22.66 6.42
N ASP A 46 9.80 23.46 7.34
CA ASP A 46 10.27 24.81 7.62
C ASP A 46 11.49 24.67 8.56
N GLN A 47 12.68 24.88 7.99
CA GLN A 47 13.94 24.94 8.74
C GLN A 47 13.96 26.23 9.55
N GLY A 48 13.55 26.17 10.81
CA GLY A 48 13.90 27.23 11.74
C GLY A 48 13.04 27.34 12.98
N ARG A 49 13.28 26.49 13.99
CA ARG A 49 13.51 26.91 15.40
C ARG A 49 13.42 25.75 16.38
N ARG A 50 14.48 25.66 17.20
CA ARG A 50 14.60 25.05 18.54
C ARG A 50 14.69 23.53 18.61
N GLU A 51 15.89 23.06 18.26
CA GLU A 51 16.51 21.84 18.77
C GLU A 51 16.68 21.93 20.30
N ARG A 52 15.87 21.18 21.05
CA ARG A 52 16.25 20.59 22.35
C ARG A 52 15.29 19.51 22.85
N ASP A 53 14.52 18.89 21.96
CA ASP A 53 13.96 17.56 22.23
C ASP A 53 14.85 16.56 21.49
N GLY A 54 15.65 15.80 22.26
CA GLY A 54 16.51 14.76 21.74
C GLY A 54 15.67 13.74 20.98
N GLY A 55 15.71 13.80 19.65
CA GLY A 55 15.03 12.84 18.79
C GLY A 55 15.41 11.40 19.13
N PRO A 56 14.65 10.42 18.63
CA PRO A 56 14.86 9.02 18.97
C PRO A 56 16.32 8.61 18.67
N GLU A 57 16.98 8.03 19.66
CA GLU A 57 18.38 7.65 19.55
C GLU A 57 18.56 6.58 18.47
N ILE A 58 19.44 6.87 17.51
CA ILE A 58 19.71 6.00 16.36
C ILE A 58 20.46 4.76 16.84
N LEU A 59 20.04 3.58 16.36
CA LEU A 59 20.70 2.32 16.68
C LEU A 59 22.10 2.27 16.05
N THR A 60 23.13 2.23 16.90
CA THR A 60 24.53 2.04 16.50
C THR A 60 25.18 0.91 17.30
N ARG A 61 26.35 0.41 16.86
CA ARG A 61 27.08 -0.61 17.63
C ARG A 61 27.45 -0.12 19.04
N ALA A 62 27.87 1.15 19.17
CA ALA A 62 28.19 1.77 20.46
C ALA A 62 26.96 1.90 21.38
N VAL A 63 25.77 2.11 20.80
CA VAL A 63 24.51 2.10 21.55
C VAL A 63 24.19 0.69 22.06
N ILE A 64 24.31 -0.33 21.21
CA ILE A 64 24.03 -1.72 21.60
C ILE A 64 25.00 -2.20 22.68
N ALA A 65 26.27 -1.82 22.59
CA ALA A 65 27.29 -2.16 23.60
C ALA A 65 27.00 -1.58 25.00
N ARG A 66 26.14 -0.56 25.10
CA ARG A 66 25.71 0.03 26.38
C ARG A 66 24.52 -0.70 27.02
N PHE A 67 23.97 -1.73 26.38
CA PHE A 67 22.89 -2.51 26.98
C PHE A 67 23.44 -3.30 28.17
N THR A 68 22.96 -2.97 29.37
CA THR A 68 23.36 -3.64 30.62
C THR A 68 22.82 -5.08 30.72
N ASP A 69 21.76 -5.38 29.99
CA ASP A 69 21.06 -6.66 30.07
C ASP A 69 21.68 -7.72 29.15
N VAL A 70 22.99 -7.98 29.28
CA VAL A 70 23.72 -8.95 28.42
C VAL A 70 24.30 -10.10 29.24
N ALA A 71 24.23 -11.31 28.69
CA ALA A 71 24.94 -12.45 29.26
C ALA A 71 26.46 -12.27 29.06
N HIS A 72 27.25 -12.51 30.10
CA HIS A 72 28.71 -12.40 30.04
C HIS A 72 29.37 -13.66 29.46
N ASP A 73 28.88 -14.83 29.87
CA ASP A 73 29.26 -16.11 29.29
C ASP A 73 28.09 -17.09 29.41
N ARG A 74 27.98 -18.01 28.46
CA ARG A 74 26.93 -19.00 28.34
C ARG A 74 27.56 -20.30 27.85
N GLN A 75 27.40 -21.35 28.64
CA GLN A 75 27.88 -22.68 28.28
C GLN A 75 27.14 -23.24 27.04
N PRO A 76 27.80 -24.11 26.26
CA PRO A 76 27.15 -24.86 25.18
C PRO A 76 25.88 -25.56 25.67
N ARG A 77 24.88 -25.65 24.79
CA ARG A 77 23.57 -26.29 25.03
C ARG A 77 22.73 -25.65 26.14
N THR A 78 23.00 -24.40 26.50
CA THR A 78 22.15 -23.64 27.42
C THR A 78 21.00 -22.97 26.66
N PRO A 79 19.73 -23.25 27.01
CA PRO A 79 18.58 -22.61 26.39
C PRO A 79 18.57 -21.09 26.55
N ILE A 80 18.22 -20.37 25.47
CA ILE A 80 18.00 -18.93 25.45
C ILE A 80 16.48 -18.70 25.34
N ARG A 81 15.91 -18.20 26.42
CA ARG A 81 14.47 -17.97 26.62
C ARG A 81 14.09 -16.50 26.59
N ALA A 82 15.04 -15.59 26.73
CA ALA A 82 14.81 -14.15 26.70
C ALA A 82 16.01 -13.38 26.13
N HIS A 83 15.75 -12.14 25.70
CA HIS A 83 16.78 -11.31 25.05
C HIS A 83 17.90 -10.87 26.00
N ASN A 84 17.71 -10.93 27.33
CA ASN A 84 18.73 -10.61 28.33
C ASN A 84 19.76 -11.74 28.51
N GLN A 85 19.49 -12.92 27.94
CA GLN A 85 20.41 -14.06 27.92
C GLN A 85 21.30 -14.10 26.67
N LEU A 86 21.19 -13.07 25.82
CA LEU A 86 22.06 -12.89 24.67
C LEU A 86 23.32 -12.13 25.07
N ALA A 87 24.45 -12.56 24.53
CA ALA A 87 25.72 -11.87 24.65
C ALA A 87 25.71 -10.56 23.85
N THR A 88 26.69 -9.69 24.12
CA THR A 88 26.79 -8.37 23.46
C THR A 88 26.93 -8.50 21.95
N GLU A 89 27.78 -9.42 21.50
CA GLU A 89 28.11 -9.66 20.10
C GLU A 89 26.89 -10.22 19.34
N GLU A 90 26.15 -11.13 19.97
CA GLU A 90 24.88 -11.67 19.46
C GLU A 90 23.86 -10.55 19.23
N LYS A 91 23.72 -9.63 20.19
CA LYS A 91 22.85 -8.46 20.05
C LYS A 91 23.34 -7.51 18.97
N GLN A 92 24.66 -7.32 18.83
CA GLN A 92 25.23 -6.49 17.77
C GLN A 92 24.89 -7.06 16.39
N LYS A 93 24.96 -8.39 16.24
CA LYS A 93 24.58 -9.08 14.99
C LYS A 93 23.10 -8.89 14.67
N LEU A 94 22.22 -9.12 15.65
CA LEU A 94 20.77 -8.87 15.48
C LEU A 94 20.48 -7.40 15.15
N GLY A 95 21.19 -6.45 15.76
CA GLY A 95 21.06 -5.03 15.47
C GLY A 95 21.58 -4.65 14.08
N GLU A 96 22.56 -5.37 13.55
CA GLU A 96 22.98 -5.23 12.14
C GLU A 96 21.90 -5.69 11.17
N TRP A 97 21.27 -6.83 11.43
CA TRP A 97 20.17 -7.33 10.61
C TRP A 97 18.95 -6.41 10.61
N LEU A 98 18.59 -5.85 11.77
CA LEU A 98 17.55 -4.84 11.84
C LEU A 98 17.90 -3.62 11.00
N ARG A 99 19.11 -3.06 11.15
CA ARG A 99 19.56 -1.90 10.35
C ARG A 99 19.53 -2.19 8.85
N ARG A 100 19.98 -3.38 8.43
CA ARG A 100 19.97 -3.82 7.02
C ARG A 100 18.54 -3.93 6.51
N SER A 101 17.64 -4.54 7.28
CA SER A 101 16.21 -4.65 6.97
C SER A 101 15.54 -3.28 6.83
N THR A 102 15.76 -2.37 7.80
CA THR A 102 15.22 -1.01 7.74
C THR A 102 15.70 -0.26 6.51
N ARG A 103 17.00 -0.31 6.20
CA ARG A 103 17.56 0.33 5.00
C ARG A 103 17.05 -0.29 3.71
N ALA A 104 16.83 -1.61 3.70
CA ALA A 104 16.26 -2.30 2.55
C ALA A 104 14.82 -1.87 2.33
N THR A 105 14.01 -1.77 3.40
CA THR A 105 12.62 -1.30 3.32
C THR A 105 12.54 0.14 2.82
N ASP A 106 13.23 1.08 3.46
CA ASP A 106 13.29 2.48 3.03
C ASP A 106 14.69 3.04 3.35
N PRO A 107 15.48 3.47 2.34
CA PRO A 107 16.84 3.96 2.54
C PRO A 107 16.90 5.26 3.36
N ASN A 108 15.79 5.99 3.48
CA ASN A 108 15.70 7.24 4.23
C ASN A 108 15.39 7.02 5.71
N ILE A 109 14.93 5.82 6.09
CA ILE A 109 14.63 5.49 7.49
C ILE A 109 15.88 4.94 8.17
N ARG A 110 16.02 5.24 9.45
CA ARG A 110 17.08 4.72 10.33
C ARG A 110 16.43 3.96 11.47
N ALA A 111 16.97 2.78 11.77
CA ALA A 111 16.51 2.01 12.93
C ALA A 111 16.88 2.74 14.22
N THR A 112 15.94 2.80 15.15
CA THR A 112 16.09 3.41 16.47
C THR A 112 16.33 2.34 17.55
N ILE A 113 16.71 2.77 18.76
CA ILE A 113 16.76 1.87 19.93
C ILE A 113 15.41 1.21 20.18
N GLU A 114 14.33 1.96 20.03
CA GLU A 114 12.99 1.47 20.31
C GLU A 114 12.58 0.40 19.29
N ASP A 115 12.95 0.57 18.02
CA ASP A 115 12.77 -0.48 17.00
C ASP A 115 13.52 -1.76 17.39
N PHE A 116 14.73 -1.62 17.93
CA PHE A 116 15.54 -2.75 18.37
C PHE A 116 14.94 -3.49 19.56
N ARG A 117 14.43 -2.77 20.57
CA ARG A 117 13.71 -3.37 21.70
C ARG A 117 12.48 -4.13 21.23
N ASN A 118 11.68 -3.50 20.37
CA ASN A 118 10.49 -4.14 19.81
C ASN A 118 10.83 -5.36 18.96
N TYR A 119 11.94 -5.32 18.22
CA TYR A 119 12.45 -6.46 17.46
C TYR A 119 12.85 -7.63 18.38
N LEU A 120 13.64 -7.36 19.43
CA LEU A 120 14.02 -8.39 20.41
C LEU A 120 12.79 -9.00 21.10
N ASN A 121 11.83 -8.17 21.53
CA ASN A 121 10.59 -8.65 22.15
C ASN A 121 9.80 -9.56 21.20
N LYS A 122 9.67 -9.19 19.93
CA LYS A 122 8.98 -10.00 18.91
C LYS A 122 9.67 -11.33 18.64
N ILE A 123 11.00 -11.39 18.66
CA ILE A 123 11.75 -12.65 18.47
C ILE A 123 11.35 -13.67 19.55
N PHE A 124 11.34 -13.26 20.82
CA PHE A 124 11.08 -14.13 21.97
C PHE A 124 9.60 -14.25 22.36
N GLN A 125 8.69 -13.53 21.69
CA GLN A 125 7.27 -13.60 21.97
C GLN A 125 6.72 -15.01 21.72
N GLY A 126 6.50 -15.76 22.81
CA GLY A 126 6.04 -17.15 22.76
C GLY A 126 7.06 -18.14 22.17
N TRP A 127 8.35 -17.77 22.12
CA TRP A 127 9.40 -18.59 21.51
C TRP A 127 10.67 -18.62 22.38
N SER A 128 11.38 -19.74 22.35
CA SER A 128 12.72 -19.92 22.95
C SER A 128 13.60 -20.76 22.02
N SER A 129 14.91 -20.82 22.29
CA SER A 129 15.86 -21.60 21.47
C SER A 129 15.58 -23.11 21.44
N GLU A 130 14.77 -23.64 22.35
CA GLU A 130 14.32 -25.04 22.37
C GLU A 130 13.12 -25.28 21.44
N GLY A 131 12.45 -24.20 21.01
CA GLY A 131 11.27 -24.26 20.17
C GLY A 131 11.60 -24.57 18.71
N HIS A 132 10.61 -25.09 17.99
CA HIS A 132 10.72 -25.31 16.54
C HIS A 132 11.00 -23.98 15.82
N HIS A 133 11.87 -24.04 14.81
CA HIS A 133 12.14 -22.88 13.97
C HIS A 133 10.96 -22.67 13.02
N PRO A 134 10.26 -21.52 13.08
CA PRO A 134 9.20 -21.27 12.14
C PRO A 134 9.78 -21.17 10.72
N SER A 135 9.13 -21.85 9.78
CA SER A 135 9.34 -21.61 8.35
C SER A 135 9.24 -20.12 8.06
N GLY A 136 10.10 -19.61 7.16
CA GLY A 136 10.09 -18.19 6.76
C GLY A 136 8.69 -17.71 6.35
N PRO A 137 8.45 -16.38 6.31
CA PRO A 137 7.13 -15.85 6.05
C PRO A 137 6.53 -16.42 4.76
N SER A 138 5.26 -16.81 4.84
CA SER A 138 4.47 -17.26 3.69
C SER A 138 4.32 -16.13 2.65
N SER A 139 3.97 -16.51 1.43
CA SER A 139 3.85 -15.65 0.23
C SER A 139 3.36 -14.22 0.50
N LEU A 140 3.97 -13.28 -0.21
CA LEU A 140 3.59 -11.87 -0.27
C LEU A 140 2.33 -11.68 -1.11
N ASP A 141 1.16 -11.91 -0.53
CA ASP A 141 -0.08 -11.60 -1.24
C ASP A 141 -0.39 -10.10 -1.10
N CYS A 142 -0.07 -9.34 -2.14
CA CYS A 142 -0.54 -7.97 -2.28
C CYS A 142 -1.93 -7.98 -2.92
N SER A 143 -2.98 -7.90 -2.11
CA SER A 143 -4.32 -7.71 -2.67
C SER A 143 -4.41 -6.32 -3.29
N ALA A 144 -4.75 -6.24 -4.58
CA ALA A 144 -4.93 -4.99 -5.30
C ALA A 144 -5.97 -4.05 -4.67
N PHE A 145 -6.87 -4.59 -3.83
CA PHE A 145 -7.86 -3.80 -3.10
C PHE A 145 -7.28 -3.06 -1.89
N GLN A 146 -6.25 -3.60 -1.24
CA GLN A 146 -5.66 -2.98 -0.06
C GLN A 146 -4.97 -1.66 -0.39
N THR A 147 -4.47 -1.50 -1.61
CA THR A 147 -3.78 -0.30 -2.07
C THR A 147 -4.70 0.70 -2.76
N SER A 148 -6.00 0.42 -2.82
CA SER A 148 -6.99 1.25 -3.53
C SER A 148 -7.77 2.13 -2.56
N ILE A 149 -8.14 3.33 -3.00
CA ILE A 149 -9.03 4.21 -2.25
C ILE A 149 -10.44 4.17 -2.83
N MET A 150 -11.47 4.15 -1.98
CA MET A 150 -12.85 4.37 -2.44
C MET A 150 -12.98 5.83 -2.85
N VAL A 151 -13.28 6.08 -4.11
CA VAL A 151 -13.38 7.43 -4.63
C VAL A 151 -14.83 7.89 -4.59
N ARG A 152 -15.72 7.20 -5.31
CA ARG A 152 -17.13 7.63 -5.49
C ARG A 152 -17.99 6.45 -5.94
N THR A 153 -19.11 6.72 -6.61
CA THR A 153 -20.06 5.74 -7.08
C THR A 153 -20.23 5.78 -8.60
N LEU A 154 -20.79 4.72 -9.18
CA LEU A 154 -21.18 4.69 -10.59
C LEU A 154 -22.39 5.61 -10.86
N LYS A 155 -22.34 6.42 -11.92
CA LYS A 155 -23.49 7.22 -12.40
C LYS A 155 -24.55 6.34 -13.06
N VAL A 156 -24.10 5.31 -13.76
CA VAL A 156 -24.88 4.43 -14.61
C VAL A 156 -24.37 3.00 -14.46
N ASN A 157 -25.19 2.04 -14.86
CA ASN A 157 -24.75 0.64 -14.89
C ASN A 157 -23.56 0.50 -15.84
N ALA A 158 -22.45 -0.03 -15.34
CA ALA A 158 -21.23 -0.18 -16.12
C ALA A 158 -21.18 -1.61 -16.70
N PRO A 159 -21.18 -1.78 -18.04
CA PRO A 159 -21.13 -3.11 -18.62
C PRO A 159 -19.77 -3.77 -18.41
N LEU A 160 -19.75 -5.08 -18.18
CA LEU A 160 -18.54 -5.89 -18.29
C LEU A 160 -18.11 -5.99 -19.76
N SER A 161 -16.80 -6.06 -20.01
CA SER A 161 -16.33 -6.44 -21.35
C SER A 161 -16.76 -7.86 -21.69
N LYS A 162 -16.82 -8.23 -22.97
CA LYS A 162 -17.20 -9.61 -23.38
C LYS A 162 -16.35 -10.67 -22.66
N VAL A 163 -15.04 -10.44 -22.53
CA VAL A 163 -14.12 -11.37 -21.84
C VAL A 163 -14.42 -11.44 -20.34
N GLN A 164 -14.71 -10.30 -19.70
CA GLN A 164 -15.06 -10.26 -18.29
C GLN A 164 -16.43 -10.93 -18.04
N ALA A 165 -17.41 -10.70 -18.89
CA ALA A 165 -18.73 -11.31 -18.78
C ALA A 165 -18.69 -12.85 -18.88
N LEU A 166 -17.74 -13.40 -19.65
CA LEU A 166 -17.53 -14.85 -19.77
C LEU A 166 -16.88 -15.48 -18.54
N THR A 167 -16.16 -14.70 -17.75
CA THR A 167 -15.36 -15.19 -16.61
C THR A 167 -15.94 -14.77 -15.25
N ALA A 168 -16.83 -13.78 -15.25
CA ALA A 168 -17.41 -13.23 -14.04
C ALA A 168 -18.55 -14.10 -13.51
N HIS A 169 -18.61 -14.24 -12.18
CA HIS A 169 -19.77 -14.80 -11.50
C HIS A 169 -20.97 -13.86 -11.73
N PRO A 170 -22.22 -14.36 -11.89
CA PRO A 170 -23.40 -13.51 -12.07
C PRO A 170 -23.58 -12.41 -11.01
N ALA A 171 -23.12 -12.66 -9.79
CA ALA A 171 -23.12 -11.70 -8.68
C ALA A 171 -22.20 -10.48 -8.93
N HIS A 172 -21.19 -10.60 -9.80
CA HIS A 172 -20.29 -9.49 -10.12
C HIS A 172 -21.00 -8.36 -10.88
N ASN A 173 -22.13 -8.64 -11.53
CA ASN A 173 -22.95 -7.61 -12.17
C ASN A 173 -23.58 -6.65 -11.15
N LEU A 174 -23.82 -7.10 -9.91
CA LEU A 174 -24.39 -6.26 -8.86
C LEU A 174 -23.44 -5.11 -8.48
N ALA A 175 -22.12 -5.38 -8.43
CA ALA A 175 -21.10 -4.37 -8.15
C ALA A 175 -20.93 -3.31 -9.25
N ARG A 176 -21.65 -3.45 -10.37
CA ARG A 176 -21.59 -2.52 -11.50
C ARG A 176 -22.90 -1.77 -11.74
N ILE A 177 -23.82 -1.80 -10.79
CA ILE A 177 -25.06 -1.02 -10.84
C ILE A 177 -24.78 0.44 -10.46
N ALA A 178 -25.56 1.37 -11.00
CA ALA A 178 -25.52 2.77 -10.59
C ALA A 178 -25.63 2.91 -9.06
N GLY A 179 -24.80 3.76 -8.47
CA GLY A 179 -24.70 3.92 -7.02
C GLY A 179 -23.63 3.06 -6.34
N GLU A 180 -23.12 2.01 -7.00
CA GLU A 180 -22.06 1.18 -6.44
C GLU A 180 -20.70 1.88 -6.40
N PRO A 181 -19.85 1.59 -5.39
CA PRO A 181 -18.58 2.26 -5.19
C PRO A 181 -17.55 1.90 -6.25
N VAL A 182 -16.73 2.90 -6.57
CA VAL A 182 -15.60 2.83 -7.49
C VAL A 182 -14.34 3.20 -6.73
N PHE A 183 -13.30 2.41 -6.94
CA PHE A 183 -12.01 2.54 -6.30
C PHE A 183 -10.97 3.07 -7.28
N CYS A 184 -10.01 3.85 -6.79
CA CYS A 184 -8.85 4.27 -7.56
C CYS A 184 -7.61 3.55 -7.05
N SER A 185 -6.86 2.96 -7.98
CA SER A 185 -5.60 2.27 -7.71
C SER A 185 -4.46 2.89 -8.52
N VAL A 186 -3.27 2.87 -7.93
CA VAL A 186 -2.01 3.18 -8.59
C VAL A 186 -1.48 1.91 -9.25
N ILE A 187 -1.10 2.00 -10.53
CA ILE A 187 -0.38 0.95 -11.27
C ILE A 187 0.87 1.57 -11.87
N PHE A 188 1.95 0.79 -11.94
CA PHE A 188 3.19 1.21 -12.59
C PHE A 188 3.18 0.81 -14.06
N ASN A 189 3.50 1.79 -14.92
CA ASN A 189 3.85 1.51 -16.31
C ASN A 189 5.37 1.38 -16.39
N ASN A 190 5.85 0.15 -16.60
CA ASN A 190 7.28 -0.15 -16.65
C ASN A 190 7.96 0.39 -17.90
N ASP A 191 7.22 0.65 -18.99
CA ASP A 191 7.81 1.12 -20.25
C ASP A 191 8.08 2.62 -20.23
N MET A 192 7.31 3.37 -19.44
CA MET A 192 7.34 4.84 -19.41
C MET A 192 7.80 5.39 -18.05
N ASP A 193 8.27 4.51 -17.15
CA ASP A 193 8.59 4.80 -15.75
C ASP A 193 7.51 5.61 -15.01
N GLY A 194 6.26 5.46 -15.46
CA GLY A 194 5.14 6.31 -15.07
C GLY A 194 4.20 5.64 -14.08
N VAL A 195 3.36 6.46 -13.44
CA VAL A 195 2.22 5.99 -12.66
C VAL A 195 0.93 6.19 -13.45
N VAL A 196 0.14 5.12 -13.54
CA VAL A 196 -1.19 5.10 -14.13
C VAL A 196 -2.22 4.96 -13.03
N PHE A 197 -3.22 5.84 -13.06
CA PHE A 197 -4.38 5.75 -12.18
C PHE A 197 -5.46 4.94 -12.89
N THR A 198 -5.86 3.83 -12.28
CA THR A 198 -6.95 3.00 -12.78
C THR A 198 -8.15 3.10 -11.85
N TRP A 199 -9.33 2.91 -12.42
CA TRP A 199 -10.59 2.93 -11.71
C TRP A 199 -11.19 1.54 -11.77
N LYS A 200 -11.62 1.02 -10.62
CA LYS A 200 -12.07 -0.35 -10.47
C LYS A 200 -13.37 -0.44 -9.69
N ASP A 201 -14.21 -1.42 -10.01
CA ASP A 201 -15.36 -1.77 -9.18
C ASP A 201 -14.94 -2.59 -7.94
N GLN A 202 -15.92 -3.01 -7.13
CA GLN A 202 -15.69 -3.85 -5.95
C GLN A 202 -15.06 -5.22 -6.25
N ASN A 203 -15.08 -5.67 -7.52
CA ASN A 203 -14.52 -6.95 -7.97
C ASN A 203 -13.18 -6.76 -8.70
N GLY A 204 -12.68 -5.52 -8.80
CA GLY A 204 -11.37 -5.21 -9.34
C GLY A 204 -11.38 -5.03 -10.86
N TYR A 205 -12.55 -5.05 -11.51
CA TYR A 205 -12.67 -4.83 -12.93
C TYR A 205 -12.63 -3.34 -13.27
N GLY A 206 -12.00 -3.02 -14.39
CA GLY A 206 -11.86 -1.64 -14.87
C GLY A 206 -13.20 -0.94 -15.12
N VAL A 207 -13.30 0.30 -14.66
CA VAL A 207 -14.43 1.20 -14.84
C VAL A 207 -14.01 2.41 -15.69
N PRO A 208 -14.71 2.73 -16.78
CA PRO A 208 -14.48 3.96 -17.55
C PRO A 208 -14.70 5.23 -16.72
N TYR A 209 -13.84 6.23 -16.89
CA TYR A 209 -13.86 7.45 -16.07
C TYR A 209 -15.17 8.26 -16.18
N ASP A 210 -15.75 8.31 -17.38
CA ASP A 210 -17.00 9.00 -17.70
C ASP A 210 -18.20 8.45 -16.91
N MET A 211 -18.18 7.15 -16.57
CA MET A 211 -19.20 6.46 -15.78
C MET A 211 -19.12 6.74 -14.27
N ILE A 212 -18.09 7.43 -13.79
CA ILE A 212 -17.87 7.67 -12.36
C ILE A 212 -18.51 9.01 -11.96
N SER A 213 -19.31 9.00 -10.89
CA SER A 213 -19.86 10.21 -10.29
C SER A 213 -18.76 10.94 -9.54
N PHE A 214 -18.56 12.24 -9.77
CA PHE A 214 -17.63 13.05 -8.97
C PHE A 214 -18.43 14.16 -8.33
N THR A 215 -18.22 14.38 -7.02
CA THR A 215 -18.74 15.57 -6.36
C THR A 215 -18.07 16.80 -6.99
N PRO A 216 -18.80 17.87 -7.34
CA PRO A 216 -18.23 19.04 -8.02
C PRO A 216 -17.03 19.67 -7.29
N SER A 217 -16.97 19.52 -5.96
CA SER A 217 -15.89 20.02 -5.10
C SER A 217 -14.63 19.14 -5.06
N ALA A 218 -14.67 17.89 -5.51
CA ALA A 218 -13.52 16.99 -5.44
C ALA A 218 -12.59 17.22 -6.64
N LYS A 219 -11.39 17.77 -6.38
CA LYS A 219 -10.40 17.96 -7.44
C LYS A 219 -9.74 16.62 -7.76
N ARG A 220 -9.50 16.37 -9.05
CA ARG A 220 -8.79 15.18 -9.53
C ARG A 220 -7.41 15.01 -8.89
N ALA A 221 -6.74 16.12 -8.63
CA ALA A 221 -5.43 16.15 -7.98
C ALA A 221 -5.49 15.52 -6.58
N ASP A 222 -6.52 15.85 -5.80
CA ASP A 222 -6.68 15.36 -4.43
C ASP A 222 -6.90 13.84 -4.40
N ILE A 223 -7.71 13.32 -5.32
CA ILE A 223 -7.94 11.87 -5.45
C ILE A 223 -6.64 11.15 -5.78
N ARG A 224 -5.86 11.67 -6.73
CA ARG A 224 -4.57 11.08 -7.12
C ARG A 224 -3.57 11.13 -5.98
N TYR A 225 -3.49 12.26 -5.27
CA TYR A 225 -2.66 12.41 -4.09
C TYR A 225 -3.01 11.37 -3.03
N GLN A 226 -4.30 11.23 -2.68
CA GLN A 226 -4.76 10.24 -1.70
C GLN A 226 -4.47 8.80 -2.14
N ALA A 227 -4.61 8.49 -3.43
CA ALA A 227 -4.27 7.18 -3.97
C ALA A 227 -2.78 6.87 -3.83
N ILE A 228 -1.90 7.84 -4.12
CA ILE A 228 -0.44 7.71 -3.94
C ILE A 228 -0.10 7.49 -2.45
N VAL A 229 -0.61 8.33 -1.56
CA VAL A 229 -0.34 8.24 -0.12
C VAL A 229 -0.80 6.90 0.44
N THR A 230 -1.98 6.44 0.02
CA THR A 230 -2.54 5.15 0.44
C THR A 230 -1.67 4.00 -0.07
N TYR A 231 -1.33 4.02 -1.36
CA TYR A 231 -0.44 3.03 -1.96
C TYR A 231 0.89 2.95 -1.22
N ASP A 232 1.59 4.07 -1.06
CA ASP A 232 2.91 4.13 -0.42
C ASP A 232 2.88 3.61 1.02
N ARG A 233 1.83 3.96 1.77
CA ARG A 233 1.64 3.49 3.14
C ARG A 233 1.46 1.98 3.19
N HIS A 234 0.63 1.43 2.31
CA HIS A 234 0.41 -0.02 2.24
C HIS A 234 1.65 -0.76 1.77
N GLU A 235 2.40 -0.21 0.83
CA GLU A 235 3.65 -0.79 0.36
C GLU A 235 4.69 -0.83 1.47
N LEU A 236 4.84 0.26 2.24
CA LEU A 236 5.72 0.30 3.41
C LEU A 236 5.33 -0.76 4.45
N GLN A 237 4.04 -0.91 4.73
CA GLN A 237 3.55 -1.92 5.68
C GLN A 237 3.80 -3.34 5.17
N ARG A 238 3.52 -3.61 3.90
CA ARG A 238 3.68 -4.93 3.27
C ARG A 238 5.14 -5.37 3.28
N VAL A 239 6.03 -4.52 2.76
CA VAL A 239 7.47 -4.78 2.71
C VAL A 239 8.06 -4.82 4.11
N GLY A 240 7.65 -3.91 5.00
CA GLY A 240 8.08 -3.88 6.40
C GLY A 240 7.69 -5.16 7.15
N HIS A 241 6.46 -5.65 6.97
CA HIS A 241 5.98 -6.90 7.57
C HIS A 241 6.79 -8.11 7.08
N HIS A 242 6.98 -8.22 5.76
CA HIS A 242 7.76 -9.28 5.14
C HIS A 242 9.22 -9.29 5.61
N ASN A 243 9.91 -8.15 5.52
CA ASN A 243 11.30 -8.03 5.95
C ASN A 243 11.45 -8.32 7.44
N SER A 244 10.49 -7.87 8.28
CA SER A 244 10.45 -8.19 9.72
C SER A 244 10.29 -9.70 9.97
N GLY A 245 9.44 -10.37 9.20
CA GLY A 245 9.25 -11.82 9.26
C GLY A 245 10.52 -12.58 8.90
N ILE A 246 11.21 -12.17 7.82
CA ILE A 246 12.51 -12.72 7.42
C ILE A 246 13.51 -12.58 8.55
N ILE A 247 13.82 -11.36 9.01
CA ILE A 247 14.86 -11.16 10.03
C ILE A 247 14.48 -11.80 11.37
N GLY A 248 13.20 -11.97 11.67
CA GLY A 248 12.74 -12.70 12.86
C GLY A 248 13.01 -14.20 12.76
N ALA A 249 12.72 -14.83 11.62
CA ALA A 249 13.02 -16.24 11.39
C ALA A 249 14.54 -16.52 11.42
N TRP A 250 15.32 -15.67 10.75
CA TRP A 250 16.79 -15.75 10.77
C TRP A 250 17.36 -15.56 12.18
N ALA A 251 16.84 -14.61 12.96
CA ALA A 251 17.23 -14.43 14.37
C ALA A 251 16.98 -15.69 15.19
N ARG A 252 15.81 -16.30 15.06
CA ARG A 252 15.48 -17.54 15.79
C ARG A 252 16.40 -18.70 15.41
N HIS A 253 16.78 -18.82 14.13
CA HIS A 253 17.78 -19.79 13.70
C HIS A 253 19.17 -19.52 14.31
N ALA A 254 19.63 -18.28 14.25
CA ALA A 254 20.92 -17.87 14.82
C ALA A 254 20.97 -18.13 16.33
N ILE A 255 19.94 -17.72 17.06
CA ILE A 255 19.81 -17.94 18.51
C ILE A 255 19.82 -19.44 18.85
N GLY A 256 19.17 -20.29 18.04
CA GLY A 256 19.27 -21.75 18.21
C GLY A 256 20.68 -22.31 17.99
N ALA A 257 21.44 -21.76 17.04
CA ALA A 257 22.85 -22.11 16.85
C ALA A 257 23.71 -21.65 18.04
N TRP A 258 23.54 -20.40 18.47
CA TRP A 258 24.24 -19.82 19.62
C TRP A 258 23.92 -20.54 20.94
N ALA A 259 22.68 -20.99 21.14
CA ALA A 259 22.31 -21.79 22.31
C ALA A 259 23.04 -23.13 22.34
N ARG A 260 23.22 -23.79 21.18
CA ARG A 260 23.93 -25.08 21.08
C ARG A 260 25.43 -24.94 21.33
N ARG A 261 26.04 -23.86 20.87
CA ARG A 261 27.50 -23.61 20.98
C ARG A 261 27.93 -22.94 22.27
N GLY A 262 27.09 -22.08 22.85
CA GLY A 262 27.53 -21.17 23.90
C GLY A 262 28.11 -19.88 23.32
N SER A 263 28.64 -19.01 24.18
CA SER A 263 29.15 -17.67 23.80
C SER A 263 30.67 -17.58 23.67
N GLN A 264 31.41 -18.68 23.91
CA GLN A 264 32.86 -18.71 23.74
C GLN A 264 33.29 -18.77 22.26
N ASP A 265 32.39 -19.21 21.39
CA ASP A 265 32.60 -19.26 19.94
C ASP A 265 32.10 -17.97 19.26
N ASP A 266 32.78 -17.56 18.18
CA ASP A 266 32.39 -16.38 17.40
C ASP A 266 30.94 -16.50 16.88
N PRO A 267 30.06 -15.53 17.16
CA PRO A 267 28.66 -15.58 16.74
C PRO A 267 28.47 -15.57 15.22
N ASP A 268 29.48 -15.18 14.43
CA ASP A 268 29.43 -15.15 12.97
C ASP A 268 29.71 -16.52 12.33
N ILE A 269 30.27 -17.49 13.06
CA ILE A 269 30.50 -18.84 12.53
C ILE A 269 29.14 -19.48 12.20
N ASP A 270 28.93 -19.94 10.96
CA ASP A 270 27.73 -20.63 10.46
C ASP A 270 26.39 -19.86 10.50
N VAL A 271 26.37 -18.60 10.91
CA VAL A 271 25.14 -17.79 10.90
C VAL A 271 25.02 -17.09 9.55
N LEU A 272 24.23 -17.71 8.66
CA LEU A 272 23.92 -17.13 7.36
C LEU A 272 23.19 -15.78 7.49
N GLU A 273 23.55 -14.85 6.61
CA GLU A 273 22.90 -13.54 6.53
C GLU A 273 21.46 -13.64 6.03
N PRO A 274 20.54 -12.77 6.51
CA PRO A 274 19.17 -12.70 6.02
C PRO A 274 19.13 -12.43 4.51
N ARG A 275 18.49 -13.35 3.77
CA ARG A 275 18.23 -13.22 2.32
C ARG A 275 16.76 -12.96 2.04
N GLY A 276 16.46 -12.41 0.87
CA GLY A 276 15.09 -12.18 0.40
C GLY A 276 14.43 -10.91 0.96
N LEU A 277 15.23 -9.98 1.50
CA LEU A 277 14.75 -8.64 1.87
C LEU A 277 14.28 -7.89 0.62
N LEU A 278 13.14 -7.23 0.73
CA LEU A 278 12.56 -6.43 -0.33
C LEU A 278 12.76 -4.94 -0.10
N THR A 279 12.68 -4.20 -1.20
CA THR A 279 12.72 -2.74 -1.23
C THR A 279 11.35 -2.18 -1.59
N CYS A 280 10.91 -1.15 -0.86
CA CYS A 280 9.67 -0.47 -1.21
C CYS A 280 9.82 0.21 -2.57
N VAL A 281 8.80 0.09 -3.40
CA VAL A 281 8.67 0.88 -4.62
C VAL A 281 7.57 1.91 -4.38
N PHE A 282 7.93 3.14 -4.04
CA PHE A 282 6.94 4.17 -3.77
C PHE A 282 6.43 4.81 -5.07
N ALA A 283 5.14 5.09 -5.12
CA ALA A 283 4.52 5.81 -6.22
C ALA A 283 4.95 7.27 -6.27
N ARG A 284 5.17 7.92 -5.11
CA ARG A 284 5.66 9.31 -5.07
C ARG A 284 7.00 9.48 -5.78
N ASP A 285 7.89 8.49 -5.65
CA ASP A 285 9.25 8.53 -6.22
C ASP A 285 9.23 8.47 -7.76
N ARG A 286 8.14 7.99 -8.36
CA ARG A 286 7.93 8.01 -9.82
C ARG A 286 7.14 9.24 -10.27
N VAL A 287 6.14 9.65 -9.49
CA VAL A 287 5.24 10.76 -9.86
C VAL A 287 5.95 12.10 -9.83
N ILE A 288 6.80 12.36 -8.83
CA ILE A 288 7.48 13.64 -8.69
C ILE A 288 8.41 13.92 -9.89
N PRO A 289 9.37 13.04 -10.24
CA PRO A 289 10.24 13.28 -11.39
C PRO A 289 9.47 13.37 -12.72
N ALA A 290 8.43 12.54 -12.91
CA ALA A 290 7.61 12.60 -14.11
C ALA A 290 6.86 13.94 -14.24
N GLY A 291 6.35 14.46 -13.12
CA GLY A 291 5.72 15.78 -13.07
C GLY A 291 6.70 16.91 -13.40
N GLU A 292 7.91 16.86 -12.85
CA GLU A 292 8.97 17.82 -13.13
C GLU A 292 9.38 17.81 -14.61
N ALA A 293 9.53 16.62 -15.19
CA ALA A 293 9.85 16.46 -16.61
C ALA A 293 8.76 17.07 -17.51
N LEU A 294 7.48 16.83 -17.22
CA LEU A 294 6.37 17.40 -17.97
C LEU A 294 6.30 18.92 -17.84
N MET A 295 6.55 19.46 -16.64
CA MET A 295 6.63 20.90 -16.44
C MET A 295 7.76 21.52 -17.26
N GLU A 296 8.91 20.86 -17.35
CA GLU A 296 10.03 21.32 -18.17
C GLU A 296 9.69 21.29 -19.67
N VAL A 297 9.04 20.24 -20.17
CA VAL A 297 8.54 20.19 -21.56
C VAL A 297 7.57 21.36 -21.83
N GLY A 298 6.63 21.63 -20.92
CA GLY A 298 5.69 22.74 -21.05
C GLY A 298 6.39 24.11 -21.11
N ARG A 299 7.43 24.33 -20.31
CA ARG A 299 8.26 25.55 -20.37
C ARG A 299 8.95 25.71 -21.71
N ARG A 300 9.49 24.63 -22.28
CA ARG A 300 10.15 24.65 -23.61
C ARG A 300 9.18 24.98 -24.73
N LEU A 301 8.02 24.32 -24.76
CA LEU A 301 6.97 24.61 -25.75
C LEU A 301 6.52 26.08 -25.72
N THR A 302 6.46 26.66 -24.51
CA THR A 302 6.12 28.08 -24.32
C THR A 302 7.25 29.00 -24.81
N ARG A 303 8.52 28.65 -24.51
CA ARG A 303 9.70 29.43 -24.94
C ARG A 303 9.88 29.42 -26.45
N ASP A 304 9.71 28.25 -27.07
CA ASP A 304 10.02 28.03 -28.48
C ASP A 304 8.93 28.58 -29.41
N ASN A 305 7.88 29.20 -28.87
CA ASN A 305 6.80 29.83 -29.64
C ASN A 305 6.29 28.91 -30.77
N VAL A 306 6.17 27.60 -30.51
CA VAL A 306 5.55 26.64 -31.44
C VAL A 306 4.06 26.96 -31.63
N LEU A 307 3.50 27.85 -30.78
CA LEU A 307 2.23 28.54 -30.96
C LEU A 307 2.42 29.99 -31.46
N SER A 308 3.41 30.26 -32.32
CA SER A 308 3.49 31.53 -33.03
C SER A 308 2.17 31.72 -33.78
N ALA A 309 1.36 32.67 -33.30
CA ALA A 309 0.10 33.01 -33.92
C ALA A 309 0.33 33.20 -35.43
N PRO A 310 -0.54 32.64 -36.30
CA PRO A 310 -0.40 32.81 -37.74
C PRO A 310 -0.27 34.31 -38.01
N ARG A 311 0.88 34.72 -38.56
CA ARG A 311 1.12 36.12 -38.94
C ARG A 311 -0.05 36.53 -39.83
N ALA A 312 -0.85 37.47 -39.35
CA ALA A 312 -1.95 38.02 -40.12
C ALA A 312 -1.39 38.46 -41.48
N PRO A 313 -2.04 38.06 -42.60
CA PRO A 313 -1.55 38.44 -43.92
C PRO A 313 -1.45 39.95 -43.98
N SER A 314 -0.24 40.47 -44.20
CA SER A 314 0.00 41.88 -44.40
C SER A 314 -0.90 42.34 -45.54
N LYS A 315 -1.91 43.17 -45.24
CA LYS A 315 -2.69 43.85 -46.26
C LYS A 315 -1.72 44.72 -47.05
N SER A 316 -1.27 44.19 -48.18
CA SER A 316 -0.49 44.92 -49.16
C SER A 316 -1.32 46.13 -49.56
N GLN A 317 -0.81 47.32 -49.25
CA GLN A 317 -1.38 48.59 -49.68
C GLN A 317 -1.43 48.59 -51.21
N ARG A 318 -2.64 48.58 -51.77
CA ARG A 318 -2.86 48.97 -53.15
C ARG A 318 -2.73 50.49 -53.20
N HIS A 319 -1.64 50.96 -53.78
CA HIS A 319 -1.58 52.26 -54.46
C HIS A 319 -2.10 52.10 -55.88
#